data_AF-A0A9D9M4C0-F1
#
_entry.id   AF-A0A9D9M4C0-F1
#
_cell.length_a   1.000
_cell.length_b   1.000
_cell.length_c   1.000
_cell.angle_alpha   90.00
_cell.angle_beta   90.00
_cell.angle_gamma   90.00
#
_symmetry.space_group_name_H-M   'P 1'
#
loop_
_entity.id
_entity.type
_entity.pdbx_description
1 polymer ?
#
loop_
_entity_poly.entity_id
_entity_poly.type
_entity_poly.pdbx_seq_one_letter_code
_entity_poly.pdbx_strand_id
1 'polypeptide(L)' 'MKKILFIIVLALAYCATANAQDHIVTRSGEEINGKVLEVSSDFIRYKRADNPNGPVYVLDIDSIRSIQYENGTF' A
#
# COMPACT_ATOMS: atom_id res chain seq x y z
N MET A 1 36.54 4.34 11.10
CA MET A 1 35.61 3.47 11.85
C MET A 1 34.36 4.23 12.32
N LYS A 2 34.47 5.31 13.11
CA LYS A 2 33.31 6.10 13.57
C LYS A 2 32.41 6.64 12.44
N LYS A 3 33.01 7.08 11.32
CA LYS A 3 32.28 7.55 10.12
C LYS A 3 31.46 6.44 9.44
N ILE A 4 31.98 5.21 9.41
CA ILE A 4 31.29 4.05 8.82
C ILE A 4 30.11 3.65 9.70
N LEU A 5 30.31 3.62 11.02
CA LEU A 5 29.23 3.36 11.98
C LEU A 5 28.11 4.39 11.85
N PHE A 6 28.45 5.67 11.67
CA PHE A 6 27.48 6.74 11.47
C PHE A 6 26.66 6.57 10.18
N ILE A 7 27.29 6.16 9.08
CA ILE A 7 26.61 5.87 7.80
C ILE A 7 25.67 4.66 7.95
N ILE A 8 26.08 3.61 8.66
CA ILE A 8 25.25 2.42 8.91
C ILE A 8 24.00 2.80 9.73
N VAL A 9 24.16 3.63 10.77
CA VAL A 9 23.03 4.11 11.58
C VAL A 9 22.06 4.95 10.73
N LEU A 10 22.58 5.83 9.87
CA LEU A 10 21.76 6.60 8.93
C LEU A 10 21.00 5.72 7.93
N ALA A 11 21.66 4.69 7.38
CA ALA A 11 21.02 3.75 6.46
C ALA A 11 19.91 2.92 7.14
N LEU A 12 20.14 2.46 8.38
CA LEU A 12 19.14 1.74 9.17
C LEU A 12 17.94 2.61 9.52
N ALA A 13 18.16 3.89 9.86
CA ALA A 13 17.09 4.85 10.11
C ALA A 13 16.25 5.12 8.85
N TYR A 14 16.87 5.10 7.67
CA TYR A 14 16.18 5.28 6.39
C TYR A 14 15.33 4.07 5.99
N CYS A 15 15.74 2.84 6.32
CA CYS A 15 14.90 1.65 6.10
C CYS A 15 13.63 1.64 6.95
N ALA A 16 13.64 2.29 8.13
CA ALA A 16 12.50 2.33 9.03
C ALA A 16 11.33 3.18 8.52
N THR A 17 11.50 3.95 7.44
CA THR A 17 10.43 4.76 6.83
C THR A 17 9.79 4.10 5.61
N ALA A 18 10.20 2.87 5.26
CA ALA A 18 9.55 2.11 4.20
C ALA A 18 8.13 1.74 4.63
N ASN A 19 7.14 2.40 4.04
CA ASN A 19 5.74 2.03 4.21
C ASN A 19 5.41 1.01 3.11
N ALA A 20 5.00 -0.20 3.51
CA ALA A 20 4.33 -1.09 2.58
C ALA A 20 2.90 -0.58 2.35
N GLN A 21 2.38 -0.78 1.14
CA GLN A 21 1.03 -0.38 0.74
C GLN A 21 0.30 -1.59 0.19
N ASP A 22 -1.02 -1.56 0.24
CA ASP A 22 -1.84 -2.58 -0.39
C ASP A 22 -1.73 -2.41 -1.92
N HIS A 23 -1.65 -3.53 -2.63
CA HIS A 23 -1.59 -3.61 -4.08
C HIS A 23 -2.87 -4.25 -4.60
N ILE A 24 -3.74 -3.43 -5.19
CA ILE A 24 -5.04 -3.83 -5.72
C ILE A 24 -4.87 -3.99 -7.23
N VAL A 25 -5.11 -5.20 -7.73
CA VAL A 25 -5.11 -5.50 -9.17
C VAL A 25 -6.55 -5.68 -9.62
N THR A 26 -6.97 -4.90 -10.60
CA THR A 26 -8.30 -5.00 -11.20
C THR A 26 -8.34 -6.05 -12.31
N ARG A 27 -9.53 -6.47 -12.72
CA ARG A 27 -9.73 -7.37 -13.87
C ARG A 27 -9.35 -6.75 -15.21
N SER A 28 -9.35 -5.42 -15.32
CA SER A 28 -8.87 -4.71 -16.52
C SER A 28 -7.34 -4.68 -16.59
N GLY A 29 -6.64 -5.05 -15.52
CA GLY A 29 -5.18 -4.99 -15.41
C GLY A 29 -4.64 -3.68 -14.84
N GLU A 30 -5.51 -2.77 -14.41
CA GLU A 30 -5.09 -1.60 -13.63
C GLU A 30 -4.54 -2.04 -12.28
N GLU A 31 -3.38 -1.48 -11.92
CA GLU A 31 -2.74 -1.67 -10.61
C GLU A 31 -2.87 -0.40 -9.78
N ILE A 32 -3.42 -0.55 -8.58
CA ILE A 32 -3.71 0.54 -7.67
C ILE A 32 -2.96 0.28 -6.38
N ASN A 33 -1.99 1.14 -6.09
CA ASN A 33 -1.32 1.17 -4.79
C ASN A 33 -2.12 2.03 -3.81
N GLY A 34 -2.44 1.49 -2.65
CA GLY A 34 -3.30 2.18 -1.69
C GLY A 34 -3.33 1.56 -0.31
N LYS A 35 -4.32 2.00 0.46
CA LYS A 35 -4.69 1.42 1.75
C LYS A 35 -6.16 1.09 1.73
N VAL A 36 -6.51 -0.18 1.76
CA VAL A 36 -7.87 -0.68 1.95
C VAL A 36 -8.29 -0.35 3.38
N LEU A 37 -9.43 0.33 3.49
CA LEU A 37 -10.03 0.75 4.75
C LEU A 37 -11.16 -0.18 5.17
N GLU A 38 -11.88 -0.73 4.19
CA GLU A 38 -13.07 -1.55 4.41
C GLU A 38 -13.26 -2.51 3.25
N VAL A 39 -13.69 -3.72 3.58
CA VAL A 39 -14.11 -4.76 2.63
C VAL A 39 -15.56 -5.14 2.97
N SER A 40 -16.46 -4.94 2.02
CA SER A 40 -17.87 -5.35 2.09
C SER A 40 -18.10 -6.59 1.19
N SER A 41 -19.34 -7.03 1.01
CA SER A 41 -19.69 -8.05 -0.01
C SER A 41 -19.64 -7.49 -1.43
N ASP A 42 -19.89 -6.19 -1.59
CA ASP A 42 -20.13 -5.58 -2.90
C ASP A 42 -18.99 -4.66 -3.34
N PHE A 43 -18.25 -4.08 -2.40
CA PHE A 43 -17.22 -3.07 -2.67
C PHE A 43 -16.09 -3.11 -1.65
N ILE A 44 -14.98 -2.45 -1.99
CA ILE A 44 -13.97 -2.01 -1.05
C ILE A 44 -13.93 -0.48 -0.97
N ARG A 45 -13.51 0.05 0.18
CA ARG A 45 -13.11 1.46 0.32
C ARG A 45 -11.61 1.53 0.48
N TYR A 46 -10.95 2.44 -0.23
CA TYR A 46 -9.51 2.58 -0.14
C TYR A 46 -9.04 4.03 -0.30
N LYS A 47 -7.82 4.33 0.16
CA LYS A 47 -7.10 5.57 -0.18
C LYS A 47 -5.96 5.25 -1.13
N ARG A 48 -5.67 6.15 -2.08
CA ARG A 48 -4.50 6.00 -2.95
C ARG A 48 -3.22 6.33 -2.20
N ALA A 49 -2.17 5.55 -2.44
CA ALA A 49 -0.87 5.76 -1.82
C ALA A 49 -0.20 7.07 -2.26
N ASP A 50 -0.47 7.53 -3.49
CA ASP A 50 0.02 8.81 -4.01
C ASP A 50 -0.76 10.04 -3.51
N ASN A 51 -1.90 9.83 -2.86
CA ASN A 51 -2.68 10.89 -2.22
C ASN A 51 -3.30 10.41 -0.89
N PRO A 52 -2.49 10.17 0.15
CA PRO A 52 -2.94 9.58 1.42
C PRO A 52 -3.88 10.49 2.21
N ASN A 53 -3.79 11.80 2.00
CA ASN A 53 -4.70 12.79 2.58
C ASN A 53 -5.90 13.09 1.67
N GLY A 54 -5.99 12.42 0.53
CA GLY A 54 -7.06 12.56 -0.43
C GLY A 54 -8.37 11.90 0.01
N PRO A 55 -9.36 11.88 -0.89
CA PRO A 55 -10.66 11.28 -0.63
C PRO A 55 -10.54 9.76 -0.48
N VAL A 56 -11.62 9.18 0.05
CA VAL A 56 -11.82 7.72 0.03
C VAL A 56 -12.47 7.34 -1.29
N TYR A 57 -11.85 6.39 -1.98
CA TYR A 57 -12.32 5.82 -3.23
C TYR A 57 -13.11 4.54 -2.95
N VAL A 58 -14.01 4.19 -3.87
CA VAL A 58 -14.83 2.98 -3.83
C VAL A 58 -14.56 2.19 -5.09
N LEU A 59 -14.39 0.87 -4.95
CA LEU A 59 -14.19 -0.05 -6.06
C LEU A 59 -15.06 -1.29 -5.86
N ASP A 60 -15.81 -1.68 -6.88
CA ASP A 60 -16.68 -2.87 -6.82
C ASP A 60 -15.85 -4.15 -6.75
N ILE A 61 -16.26 -5.11 -5.90
CA ILE A 61 -15.56 -6.38 -5.72
C ILE A 61 -15.46 -7.17 -7.02
N ASP A 62 -16.48 -7.10 -7.87
CA ASP A 62 -16.49 -7.79 -9.15
C ASP A 62 -15.42 -7.28 -10.11
N SER A 63 -14.97 -6.03 -9.96
CA SER A 63 -13.91 -5.44 -10.76
C SER A 63 -12.51 -5.83 -10.29
N ILE A 64 -12.39 -6.43 -9.10
CA ILE A 64 -11.11 -6.76 -8.48
C ILE A 64 -10.68 -8.16 -8.88
N ARG A 65 -9.41 -8.29 -9.25
CA ARG A 65 -8.75 -9.57 -9.50
C ARG A 65 -8.07 -10.09 -8.24
N SER A 66 -7.33 -9.23 -7.54
CA SER A 66 -6.64 -9.60 -6.30
C SER A 66 -6.30 -8.34 -5.49
N ILE A 67 -6.16 -8.51 -4.18
CA ILE A 67 -5.59 -7.53 -3.29
C ILE A 67 -4.45 -8.22 -2.57
N GLN A 68 -3.25 -7.66 -2.61
CA GLN A 68 -2.17 -8.02 -1.70
C GLN A 68 -2.06 -6.92 -0.65
N TYR A 69 -2.26 -7.25 0.62
CA TYR A 69 -2.17 -6.27 1.70
C TYR A 69 -0.73 -5.97 2.08
N GLU A 70 -0.49 -4.85 2.76
CA GLU A 70 0.85 -4.39 3.18
C GLU A 70 1.62 -5.43 4.02
N ASN A 71 0.91 -6.33 4.70
CA ASN A 71 1.48 -7.41 5.51
C ASN A 71 1.78 -8.69 4.69
N GLY A 72 1.52 -8.68 3.39
CA GLY A 72 1.72 -9.79 2.46
C GLY A 72 0.57 -10.80 2.37
N THR A 73 -0.55 -10.59 3.07
CA THR A 73 -1.74 -11.46 2.92
C THR A 73 -2.51 -11.14 1.64
N PHE A 74 -3.39 -12.06 1.23
CA PHE A 74 -4.26 -11.93 0.06
C PHE A 74 -5.73 -12.09 0.46
#